data_AF-A0A9E1HB92-F1
#
_entry.id   AF-A0A9E1HB92-F1
#
_cell.length_a   1.000
_cell.length_b   1.000
_cell.length_c   1.000
_cell.angle_alpha   90.00
_cell.angle_beta   90.00
_cell.angle_gamma   90.00
#
_symmetry.space_group_name_H-M   'P 1'
#
loop_
_entity.id
_entity.type
_entity.pdbx_description
1 polymer ?
#
loop_
_entity_poly.entity_id
_entity_poly.type
_entity_poly.pdbx_seq_one_letter_code
_entity_poly.pdbx_strand_id
1 'polypeptide(L)'
;MQLKKNKNVVKYRKPMNFNIGVIIFVIIFIYLVFNVFSYLTETHISVYEVEQGTIAVNNVYNGLILRDEKIINSDYSGAVNYYVKEGSKVAYGDLVCSVDENGDVSNMINEASQDGSTIDSENLAEIEKTINDFLYAYDGKNYYQVYSFK
;
A
#
# COMPACT_ATOMS: atom_id res chain seq x y z
N MET A 1 -65.51 -91.30 -37.68
CA MET A 1 -65.73 -89.92 -38.19
C MET A 1 -64.93 -88.98 -37.31
N GLN A 2 -63.89 -88.34 -37.86
CA GLN A 2 -62.96 -87.48 -37.13
C GLN A 2 -63.52 -86.06 -37.01
N LEU A 3 -63.29 -85.39 -35.88
CA LEU A 3 -63.18 -83.92 -35.85
C LEU A 3 -61.96 -83.53 -35.01
N LYS A 4 -60.85 -83.33 -35.71
CA LYS A 4 -59.56 -82.84 -35.21
C LYS A 4 -59.64 -81.33 -35.03
N LYS A 5 -59.56 -80.83 -33.79
CA LYS A 5 -59.58 -79.38 -33.50
C LYS A 5 -58.16 -78.81 -33.63
N ASN A 6 -57.86 -78.24 -34.79
CA ASN A 6 -56.62 -77.49 -35.05
C ASN A 6 -56.61 -76.17 -34.27
N LYS A 7 -55.58 -75.94 -33.44
CA LYS A 7 -55.26 -74.62 -32.87
C LYS A 7 -54.10 -74.02 -33.67
N ASN A 8 -54.42 -73.20 -34.68
CA ASN A 8 -53.43 -72.37 -35.36
C ASN A 8 -53.48 -70.96 -34.78
N VAL A 9 -52.64 -70.69 -33.77
CA VAL A 9 -52.42 -69.33 -33.26
C VAL A 9 -51.22 -68.75 -33.98
N VAL A 10 -51.46 -67.89 -34.97
CA VAL A 10 -50.42 -67.13 -35.67
C VAL A 10 -50.08 -65.90 -34.82
N LYS A 11 -48.79 -65.70 -34.47
CA LYS A 11 -48.33 -64.49 -33.76
C LYS A 11 -48.53 -63.26 -34.64
N TYR A 12 -49.42 -62.38 -34.22
CA TYR A 12 -49.66 -61.08 -34.85
C TYR A 12 -48.45 -60.16 -34.64
N ARG A 13 -47.87 -59.63 -35.73
CA ARG A 13 -46.84 -58.58 -35.66
C ARG A 13 -47.53 -57.24 -35.39
N LYS A 14 -47.20 -56.62 -34.27
CA LYS A 14 -47.74 -55.31 -33.86
C LYS A 14 -47.29 -54.22 -34.86
N PRO A 15 -48.20 -53.41 -35.43
CA PRO A 15 -47.79 -52.33 -36.33
C PRO A 15 -47.07 -51.23 -35.53
N MET A 16 -45.89 -50.83 -36.00
CA MET A 16 -45.15 -49.70 -35.45
C MET A 16 -45.74 -48.41 -36.02
N ASN A 17 -46.61 -47.75 -35.26
CA ASN A 17 -47.16 -46.44 -35.61
C ASN A 17 -46.14 -45.37 -35.20
N PHE A 18 -45.22 -45.02 -36.10
CA PHE A 18 -44.32 -43.90 -35.87
C PHE A 18 -45.07 -42.59 -36.13
N ASN A 19 -45.24 -41.80 -35.08
CA ASN A 19 -45.84 -40.48 -35.18
C ASN A 19 -44.95 -39.56 -36.01
N ILE A 20 -45.46 -39.05 -37.13
CA ILE A 20 -44.68 -38.21 -38.04
C ILE A 20 -44.11 -36.95 -37.36
N GLY A 21 -44.83 -36.40 -36.37
CA GLY A 21 -44.35 -35.30 -35.54
C GLY A 21 -43.09 -35.63 -34.73
N VAL A 22 -42.95 -36.88 -34.27
CA VAL A 22 -41.74 -37.33 -33.56
C VAL A 22 -40.55 -37.41 -34.51
N ILE A 23 -40.76 -37.84 -35.76
CA ILE A 23 -39.71 -37.90 -36.78
C ILE A 23 -39.19 -36.49 -37.09
N ILE A 24 -40.10 -35.54 -37.32
CA ILE A 24 -39.74 -34.14 -37.58
C ILE A 24 -39.00 -33.52 -36.39
N PHE A 25 -39.47 -33.78 -35.16
CA PHE A 25 -38.84 -33.28 -33.95
C PHE A 25 -37.39 -33.79 -33.79
N VAL A 26 -37.14 -35.07 -34.06
CA VAL A 26 -35.78 -35.65 -33.98
C VAL A 26 -34.84 -35.02 -35.00
N ILE A 27 -35.32 -34.75 -36.23
CA ILE A 27 -34.51 -34.09 -37.26
C ILE A 27 -34.10 -32.67 -36.83
N ILE A 28 -35.06 -31.89 -36.30
CA ILE A 28 -34.78 -30.54 -35.78
C ILE A 28 -33.81 -30.61 -34.59
N PHE A 29 -33.99 -31.57 -33.69
CA PHE A 29 -33.14 -31.74 -32.52
C PHE A 29 -31.67 -32.02 -32.91
N ILE A 30 -31.45 -32.93 -33.87
CA ILE A 30 -30.09 -33.22 -34.39
C ILE A 30 -29.47 -31.96 -35.02
N TYR A 31 -30.25 -31.19 -35.78
CA TYR A 31 -29.78 -29.93 -36.37
C TYR A 31 -29.33 -28.92 -35.32
N LEU A 32 -30.09 -28.75 -34.23
CA LEU A 32 -29.72 -27.84 -33.14
C LEU A 32 -28.46 -28.30 -32.39
N VAL A 33 -28.36 -29.61 -32.10
CA VAL A 33 -27.17 -30.17 -31.43
C VAL A 33 -25.91 -29.93 -32.28
N PHE A 34 -26.00 -30.13 -33.60
CA PHE A 34 -24.89 -29.85 -34.51
C PHE A 34 -24.47 -28.37 -34.47
N ASN A 35 -25.41 -27.43 -34.52
CA ASN A 35 -25.11 -25.99 -34.46
C ASN A 35 -24.41 -25.60 -33.15
N VAL A 36 -24.90 -26.10 -32.01
CA VAL A 36 -24.26 -25.84 -30.71
C VAL A 36 -22.85 -26.41 -30.66
N PHE A 37 -22.66 -27.64 -31.16
CA PHE A 37 -21.33 -28.25 -31.18
C PHE A 37 -20.35 -27.50 -32.09
N SER A 38 -20.83 -27.04 -33.27
CA SER A 38 -20.04 -26.23 -34.19
C SER A 38 -19.59 -24.92 -33.55
N TYR A 39 -20.50 -24.21 -32.88
CA TYR A 39 -20.20 -22.95 -32.19
C TYR A 39 -19.20 -23.13 -31.05
N LEU A 40 -19.33 -24.19 -30.25
CA LEU A 40 -18.40 -24.47 -29.15
C LEU A 40 -17.01 -24.89 -29.62
N THR A 41 -16.90 -25.50 -30.80
CA THR A 41 -15.62 -25.97 -31.36
C THR A 41 -14.96 -24.90 -32.23
N GLU A 42 -15.64 -23.78 -32.49
CA GLU A 42 -15.12 -22.70 -33.30
C GLU A 42 -13.97 -22.00 -32.58
N THR A 43 -12.77 -22.17 -33.10
CA THR A 43 -11.57 -21.54 -32.58
C THR A 43 -11.59 -20.06 -32.92
N HIS A 44 -11.75 -19.20 -31.92
CA HIS A 44 -11.67 -17.76 -32.08
C HIS A 44 -10.19 -17.37 -32.15
N ILE A 45 -9.67 -17.09 -33.35
CA ILE A 45 -8.31 -16.61 -33.54
C ILE A 45 -8.33 -15.09 -33.38
N SER A 46 -7.87 -14.60 -32.23
CA SER A 46 -7.59 -13.18 -32.04
C SER A 46 -6.25 -12.84 -32.69
N VAL A 47 -6.29 -12.16 -33.84
CA VAL A 47 -5.10 -11.65 -34.51
C VAL A 47 -4.62 -10.42 -33.73
N TYR A 48 -3.38 -10.46 -33.24
CA TYR A 48 -2.71 -9.30 -32.66
C TYR A 48 -1.59 -8.86 -33.58
N GLU A 49 -1.65 -7.59 -34.00
CA GLU A 49 -0.59 -6.95 -34.77
C GLU A 49 0.51 -6.49 -33.82
N VAL A 50 1.76 -6.86 -34.12
CA VAL A 50 2.91 -6.44 -33.31
C VAL A 50 3.44 -5.12 -33.87
N GLU A 51 3.20 -4.05 -33.12
CA GLU A 51 3.73 -2.72 -33.42
C GLU A 51 5.18 -2.57 -32.94
N GLN A 52 6.03 -1.90 -33.73
CA GLN A 52 7.38 -1.56 -33.32
C GLN A 52 7.34 -0.36 -32.37
N GLY A 53 7.65 -0.59 -31.09
CA GLY A 53 7.72 0.46 -30.07
C GLY A 53 8.95 0.32 -29.17
N THR A 54 9.28 1.41 -28.46
CA THR A 54 10.36 1.39 -27.47
C THR A 54 9.87 0.73 -26.19
N ILE A 55 10.57 -0.31 -25.73
CA ILE A 55 10.31 -0.92 -24.43
C ILE A 55 10.94 -0.03 -23.35
N ALA A 56 10.11 0.64 -22.55
CA ALA A 56 10.58 1.31 -21.35
C ALA A 56 10.77 0.27 -20.24
N VAL A 57 12.03 -0.11 -19.97
CA VAL A 57 12.36 -0.99 -18.85
C VAL A 57 12.44 -0.13 -17.58
N ASN A 58 11.47 -0.30 -16.68
CA ASN A 58 11.50 0.36 -15.38
C ASN A 58 12.54 -0.32 -14.48
N ASN A 59 13.72 0.27 -14.35
CA ASN A 59 14.75 -0.23 -13.44
C ASN A 59 14.65 0.49 -12.09
N VAL A 60 14.52 -0.28 -11.01
CA VAL A 60 14.50 0.24 -9.64
C VAL A 60 15.86 0.00 -9.00
N TYR A 61 16.50 1.07 -8.53
CA TYR A 61 17.79 1.02 -7.84
C TYR A 61 17.67 1.60 -6.43
N ASN A 62 18.47 1.08 -5.51
CA ASN A 62 18.64 1.66 -4.17
C ASN A 62 19.77 2.69 -4.22
N GLY A 63 19.47 3.94 -3.90
CA GLY A 63 20.47 5.01 -3.78
C GLY A 63 20.91 5.22 -2.34
N LEU A 64 22.18 5.57 -2.14
CA LEU A 64 22.71 6.07 -0.86
C LEU A 64 23.10 7.54 -1.03
N ILE A 65 22.61 8.39 -0.15
CA ILE A 65 22.98 9.81 -0.09
C ILE A 65 23.97 9.98 1.05
N LEU A 66 25.15 10.51 0.74
CA LEU A 66 26.18 10.85 1.72
C LEU A 66 26.23 12.37 1.87
N ARG A 67 26.39 12.84 3.11
CA ARG A 67 26.53 14.25 3.45
C ARG A 67 27.89 14.47 4.10
N ASP A 68 28.56 15.54 3.70
CA ASP A 68 29.78 15.99 4.38
C ASP A 68 29.40 16.72 5.67
N GLU A 69 29.89 16.22 6.80
CA GLU A 69 29.63 16.77 8.12
C GLU A 69 30.92 17.23 8.77
N LYS A 70 30.87 18.34 9.51
CA LYS A 70 32.00 18.89 10.26
C LYS A 70 31.60 19.15 11.70
N ILE A 71 32.40 18.64 12.62
CA ILE A 71 32.26 18.92 14.05
C ILE A 71 33.03 20.21 14.35
N ILE A 72 32.33 21.18 14.94
CA ILE A 72 32.91 22.43 15.44
C ILE A 72 33.00 22.32 16.95
N ASN A 73 34.23 22.35 17.47
CA ASN A 73 34.49 22.36 18.90
C ASN A 73 34.68 23.80 19.38
N SER A 74 34.35 24.05 20.64
CA SER A 74 34.67 25.32 21.30
C SER A 74 36.17 25.39 21.62
N ASP A 75 36.76 26.57 21.46
CA ASP A 75 38.12 26.88 21.94
C ASP A 75 38.14 27.14 23.47
N TYR A 76 36.97 27.41 24.05
CA TYR A 76 36.78 27.78 25.45
C TYR A 76 36.12 26.65 26.25
N SER A 77 36.45 26.57 27.55
CA SER A 77 35.86 25.61 28.48
C SER A 77 34.78 26.30 29.31
N GLY A 78 33.55 25.80 29.26
CA GLY A 78 32.42 26.40 29.96
C GLY A 78 31.11 25.65 29.72
N ALA A 79 30.03 26.14 30.32
CA ALA A 79 28.69 25.61 30.09
C ALA A 79 28.17 26.03 28.70
N VAL A 80 27.64 25.09 27.93
CA VAL A 80 27.16 25.36 26.56
C VAL A 80 25.66 25.63 26.56
N ASN A 81 25.26 26.79 26.02
CA ASN A 81 23.87 27.14 25.78
C ASN A 81 23.57 27.08 24.28
N TYR A 82 22.54 26.33 23.90
CA TYR A 82 22.15 26.15 22.50
C TYR A 82 20.89 26.95 22.18
N TYR A 83 20.92 27.74 21.11
CA TYR A 83 19.77 28.55 20.67
C TYR A 83 19.03 27.92 19.49
N VAL A 84 19.70 27.03 18.76
CA VAL A 84 19.16 26.37 17.57
C VAL A 84 18.94 24.88 17.86
N LYS A 85 17.78 24.37 17.45
CA LYS A 85 17.45 22.95 17.56
C LYS A 85 18.22 22.11 16.53
N GLU A 86 18.66 20.94 16.94
CA GLU A 86 19.31 19.95 16.09
C GLU A 86 18.46 19.65 14.83
N GLY A 87 19.10 19.62 13.65
CA GLY A 87 18.44 19.45 12.35
C GLY A 87 17.83 20.72 11.73
N SER A 88 17.87 21.85 12.43
CA SER A 88 17.42 23.14 11.88
C SER A 88 18.43 23.69 10.86
N LYS A 89 17.94 24.50 9.92
CA LYS A 89 18.78 25.23 8.96
C LYS A 89 19.14 26.60 9.54
N VAL A 90 20.39 26.99 9.40
CA VAL A 90 20.92 28.29 9.85
C VAL A 90 21.61 29.00 8.69
N ALA A 91 21.53 30.32 8.65
CA ALA A 91 22.27 31.12 7.69
C ALA A 91 23.74 31.27 8.12
N TYR A 92 24.59 31.64 7.16
CA TYR A 92 25.99 31.93 7.46
C TYR A 92 26.09 33.15 8.38
N GLY A 93 26.69 32.97 9.56
CA GLY A 93 26.86 34.01 10.57
C GLY A 93 25.81 34.00 11.69
N ASP A 94 24.82 33.10 11.65
CA ASP A 94 23.83 32.97 12.72
C ASP A 94 24.43 32.41 14.01
N LEU A 95 23.93 32.88 15.15
CA LEU A 95 24.32 32.43 16.48
C LEU A 95 23.66 31.06 16.79
N VAL A 96 24.47 30.00 16.81
CA VAL A 96 23.99 28.63 17.07
C VAL A 96 24.05 28.27 18.56
N CYS A 97 25.16 28.61 19.21
CA CYS A 97 25.39 28.34 20.62
C CYS A 97 26.33 29.39 21.24
N SER A 98 26.32 29.49 22.56
CA SER A 98 27.28 30.25 23.35
C SER A 98 27.91 29.36 24.43
N VAL A 99 29.13 29.72 24.85
CA VAL A 99 29.86 29.04 25.92
C VAL A 99 30.07 30.04 27.04
N ASP A 100 29.59 29.70 28.22
CA ASP A 100 29.70 30.50 29.45
C ASP A 100 30.87 29.98 30.29
N GLU A 101 31.99 30.71 30.29
CA GLU A 101 33.22 30.36 31.02
C GLU A 101 33.11 30.66 32.53
N ASN A 102 32.44 31.76 32.88
CA ASN A 102 32.47 32.33 34.23
C ASN A 102 31.12 32.26 34.97
N GLY A 103 30.05 31.82 34.30
CA GLY A 103 28.71 31.77 34.88
C GLY A 103 27.93 33.08 34.76
N ASP A 104 28.50 34.11 34.12
CA ASP A 104 27.88 35.44 34.02
C ASP A 104 26.60 35.39 33.17
N VAL A 105 26.60 34.61 32.09
CA VAL A 105 25.40 34.43 31.25
C VAL A 105 24.32 33.69 32.02
N SER A 106 24.71 32.66 32.76
CA SER A 106 23.80 31.92 33.63
C SER A 106 23.20 32.81 34.72
N ASN A 107 24.00 33.69 35.32
CA ASN A 107 23.55 34.66 36.32
C ASN A 107 22.57 35.68 35.72
N MET A 108 22.88 36.23 34.54
CA MET A 108 21.98 37.15 33.83
C MET A 108 20.65 36.49 33.44
N ILE A 109 20.66 35.21 33.03
CA ILE A 109 19.44 34.46 32.74
C ILE A 109 18.61 34.26 34.01
N ASN A 110 19.26 33.90 35.12
CA ASN A 110 18.59 33.74 36.41
C ASN A 110 18.00 35.07 36.93
N GLU A 111 18.71 36.18 36.74
CA GLU A 111 18.22 37.53 37.07
C GLU A 111 17.05 37.94 36.18
N ALA A 112 17.13 37.71 34.86
CA ALA A 112 16.00 37.95 33.93
C ALA A 112 14.78 37.06 34.25
N SER A 113 15.02 35.86 34.77
CA SER A 113 13.95 34.94 35.21
C SER A 113 13.25 35.39 36.49
N GLN A 114 13.85 36.29 37.29
CA GLN A 114 13.19 36.87 38.47
C GLN A 114 12.13 37.91 38.11
N ASP A 115 12.18 38.50 36.91
CA ASP A 115 11.18 39.45 36.40
C ASP A 115 10.01 38.74 35.67
N GLY A 116 9.86 37.44 35.95
CA GLY A 116 8.69 36.59 35.75
C GLY A 116 7.69 36.99 34.66
N SER A 117 7.95 36.59 33.42
CA SER A 117 6.83 36.28 32.53
C SER A 117 6.06 35.13 33.17
N THR A 118 4.84 35.40 33.64
CA THR A 118 3.93 34.36 34.08
C THR A 118 3.74 33.40 32.91
N ILE A 119 3.98 32.11 33.11
CA ILE A 119 3.66 31.12 32.09
C ILE A 119 2.14 31.13 31.92
N ASP A 120 1.67 31.79 30.87
CA ASP A 120 0.25 31.86 30.56
C ASP A 120 -0.27 30.49 30.10
N SER A 121 -1.58 30.30 30.17
CA SER A 121 -2.22 29.02 29.82
C SER A 121 -1.93 28.55 28.39
N GLU A 122 -1.66 29.47 27.48
CA GLU A 122 -1.29 29.16 26.10
C GLU A 122 0.10 28.52 26.00
N ASN A 123 1.08 29.07 26.72
CA ASN A 123 2.43 28.50 26.79
C ASN A 123 2.43 27.12 27.45
N LEU A 124 1.58 26.91 28.47
CA LEU A 124 1.38 25.59 29.08
C LEU A 124 0.81 24.58 28.08
N ALA A 125 -0.16 24.97 27.27
CA ALA A 125 -0.73 24.11 26.24
C ALA A 125 0.28 23.76 25.15
N GLU A 126 1.17 24.68 24.78
CA GLU A 126 2.24 24.43 23.82
C GLU A 126 3.30 23.46 24.37
N ILE A 127 3.68 23.61 25.65
CA ILE A 127 4.57 22.66 26.33
C ILE A 127 3.93 21.28 26.40
N GLU A 128 2.67 21.19 26.81
CA GLU A 128 1.91 19.93 26.87
C GLU A 128 1.84 19.27 25.49
N LYS A 129 1.59 20.06 24.43
CA LYS A 129 1.60 19.56 23.06
C LYS A 129 2.97 19.02 22.66
N THR A 130 4.05 19.74 22.97
CA THR A 130 5.42 19.33 22.65
C THR A 130 5.80 18.01 23.35
N ILE A 131 5.40 17.85 24.61
CA ILE A 131 5.59 16.60 25.37
C ILE A 131 4.82 15.46 24.73
N ASN A 132 3.56 15.69 24.36
CA ASN A 132 2.72 14.67 23.73
C ASN A 132 3.29 14.25 22.37
N ASP A 133 3.71 15.21 21.54
CA ASP A 133 4.32 14.96 20.23
C ASP A 133 5.59 14.10 20.37
N PHE A 134 6.41 14.38 21.39
CA PHE A 134 7.57 13.54 21.70
C PHE A 134 7.18 12.12 22.12
N LEU A 135 6.20 11.97 23.02
CA LEU A 135 5.74 10.64 23.47
C LEU A 135 5.19 9.79 22.32
N TYR A 136 4.47 10.42 21.38
CA TYR A 136 3.96 9.71 20.19
C TYR A 136 5.06 9.34 19.20
N ALA A 137 6.05 10.22 19.03
CA ALA A 137 7.13 9.99 18.09
C ALA A 137 8.21 9.04 18.65
N TYR A 138 8.30 8.90 19.98
CA TYR A 138 9.36 8.17 20.68
C TYR A 138 9.42 6.71 20.27
N ASP A 139 10.55 6.33 19.69
CA ASP A 139 10.92 4.95 19.44
C ASP A 139 12.18 4.60 20.25
N GLY A 140 12.07 3.61 21.13
CA GLY A 140 13.21 3.12 21.94
C GLY A 140 14.37 2.56 21.11
N LYS A 141 14.18 2.31 19.81
CA LYS A 141 15.23 1.93 18.87
C LYS A 141 15.88 3.13 18.16
N ASN A 142 15.29 4.31 18.24
CA ASN A 142 15.77 5.54 17.61
C ASN A 142 16.04 6.64 18.66
N TYR A 143 17.17 6.50 19.34
CA TYR A 143 17.59 7.40 20.43
C TYR A 143 17.83 8.86 20.01
N TYR A 144 17.95 9.13 18.70
CA TYR A 144 18.19 10.48 18.18
C TYR A 144 17.09 11.46 18.57
N GLN A 145 15.84 10.99 18.65
CA GLN A 145 14.69 11.83 18.99
C GLN A 145 14.79 12.42 20.41
N VAL A 146 15.49 11.77 21.34
CA VAL A 146 15.69 12.27 22.71
C VAL A 146 16.47 13.58 22.71
N TYR A 147 17.51 13.68 21.87
CA TYR A 147 18.32 14.90 21.76
C TYR A 147 17.57 16.07 21.11
N SER A 148 16.53 15.76 20.33
CA SER A 148 15.70 16.76 19.67
C SER A 148 14.63 17.37 20.59
N PHE A 149 14.38 16.75 21.75
CA PHE A 149 13.44 17.26 22.73
C PHE A 149 14.14 18.35 23.57
N LYS A 150 13.78 19.61 23.32
CA LYS A 150 14.23 20.81 24.03
C LYS A 150 13.07 21.76 24.16
#